data_AF-A0A2M7QFS9-F1
#
_entry.id   AF-A0A2M7QFS9-F1
#
_cell.length_a   1.000
_cell.length_b   1.000
_cell.length_c   1.000
_cell.angle_alpha   90.00
_cell.angle_beta   90.00
_cell.angle_gamma   90.00
#
_symmetry.space_group_name_H-M   'P 1'
#
loop_
_entity.id
_entity.type
_entity.pdbx_description
1 polymer ?
#
loop_
_entity_poly.entity_id
_entity_poly.type
_entity_poly.pdbx_seq_one_letter_code
_entity_poly.pdbx_strand_id
1 'polypeptide(L)'
;MFQKEKLLSFLKKLIIILFIPSILLNIFLGYKTLGQKKVNLVKVIGVIDGDTIVLENKTRLRLRQIDAPELTNCGGEQAKQ
;
A
#
# COMPACT_ATOMS: atom_id res chain seq x y z
N MET A 1 35.25 40.51 17.82
CA MET A 1 35.42 39.07 17.50
C MET A 1 34.47 38.16 18.30
N PHE A 2 34.16 38.48 19.56
CA PHE A 2 33.39 37.63 20.50
C PHE A 2 31.90 37.34 20.17
N GLN A 3 31.21 38.19 19.39
CA GLN A 3 29.76 37.99 19.14
C GLN A 3 29.45 36.92 18.08
N LYS A 4 30.35 36.69 17.11
CA LYS A 4 30.14 35.72 16.03
C LYS A 4 30.15 34.26 16.53
N GLU A 5 31.05 33.95 17.46
CA GLU A 5 31.17 32.64 18.12
C GLU A 5 29.87 32.25 18.86
N LYS A 6 29.30 33.20 19.60
CA LYS A 6 28.06 33.02 20.37
C LYS A 6 26.85 32.83 19.46
N LEU A 7 26.77 33.59 18.37
CA LEU A 7 25.71 33.48 17.36
C LEU A 7 25.78 32.14 16.62
N LEU A 8 27.00 31.69 16.27
CA LEU A 8 27.23 30.40 15.62
C LEU A 8 26.84 29.22 16.52
N SER A 9 27.16 29.30 17.81
CA SER A 9 26.73 28.34 18.84
C SER A 9 25.20 28.27 18.93
N PHE A 10 24.52 29.41 18.88
CA PHE A 10 23.07 29.49 18.95
C PHE A 10 22.40 28.91 17.70
N LEU A 11 22.90 29.24 16.51
CA LEU A 11 22.42 28.68 15.24
C LEU A 11 22.60 27.16 15.18
N LYS A 12 23.74 26.62 15.64
CA LYS A 12 23.96 25.17 15.72
C LYS A 12 22.93 24.48 16.62
N LYS A 13 22.63 25.07 17.79
CA LYS A 13 21.59 24.53 18.71
C LYS A 13 20.20 24.58 18.09
N LEU A 14 19.85 25.68 17.41
CA LEU A 14 18.58 25.83 16.72
C LEU A 14 18.40 24.77 15.63
N ILE A 15 19.44 24.53 14.82
CA ILE A 15 19.45 23.50 13.78
C ILE A 15 19.22 22.13 14.40
N ILE A 16 19.92 21.78 15.48
CA ILE A 16 19.77 20.48 16.16
C ILE A 16 18.33 20.33 16.69
N ILE A 17 17.79 21.37 17.33
CA ILE A 17 16.41 21.39 17.85
C ILE A 17 15.37 21.18 16.75
N LEU A 18 15.63 21.63 15.52
CA LEU A 18 14.69 21.52 14.40
C LEU A 18 14.89 20.23 13.62
N PHE A 19 16.12 19.71 13.58
CA PHE A 19 16.49 18.52 12.82
C PHE A 19 16.03 17.23 13.51
N ILE A 20 16.16 17.15 14.84
CA ILE A 20 15.72 15.98 15.63
C ILE A 20 14.22 15.69 15.44
N PRO A 21 13.28 16.66 15.65
CA PRO A 21 11.87 16.40 15.45
C PRO A 21 11.52 16.15 13.98
N SER A 22 12.23 16.77 13.02
CA SER A 22 12.04 16.48 11.60
C SER A 22 12.33 15.02 11.25
N ILE A 23 13.43 14.47 11.77
CA ILE A 23 13.77 13.05 11.58
C ILE A 23 12.73 12.14 12.25
N LEU A 24 12.38 12.39 13.51
CA LEU A 24 11.39 11.61 14.25
C LEU A 24 10.04 11.57 13.53
N LEU A 25 9.60 12.71 13.00
CA LEU A 25 8.33 12.85 12.31
C LEU A 25 8.34 12.11 10.96
N ASN A 26 9.45 12.19 10.20
CA ASN A 26 9.62 11.41 8.97
C ASN A 26 9.63 9.90 9.23
N ILE A 27 10.32 9.44 10.28
CA ILE A 27 10.32 8.03 10.68
C ILE A 27 8.89 7.58 11.04
N PHE A 28 8.18 8.36 11.85
CA PHE A 28 6.81 8.07 12.25
C PHE A 28 5.85 7.99 11.06
N LEU A 29 5.91 8.95 10.13
CA LEU A 29 5.11 8.91 8.90
C LEU A 29 5.48 7.73 8.00
N GLY A 30 6.77 7.39 7.90
CA GLY A 30 7.24 6.21 7.17
C GLY A 30 6.61 4.93 7.69
N TYR A 31 6.65 4.69 9.00
CA TYR A 31 6.02 3.52 9.62
C TYR A 31 4.51 3.47 9.37
N LYS A 32 3.81 4.62 9.49
CA LYS A 32 2.37 4.69 9.24
C LYS A 32 2.03 4.38 7.78
N THR A 33 2.82 4.90 6.84
CA THR A 33 2.59 4.75 5.39
C THR A 33 2.88 3.32 4.93
N LEU A 34 3.95 2.69 5.42
CA LEU A 34 4.26 1.29 5.12
C LEU A 34 3.20 0.34 5.71
N GLY A 35 2.69 0.60 6.91
CA GLY A 35 1.62 -0.19 7.52
C GLY A 35 0.27 -0.09 6.81
N GLN A 36 0.04 0.96 6.00
CA GLN A 36 -1.18 1.15 5.23
C GLN A 36 -1.20 0.46 3.86
N LYS A 37 -0.07 -0.06 3.38
CA LYS A 37 -0.08 -1.10 2.33
C LYS A 37 -0.56 -2.42 2.95
N LYS A 38 -1.80 -2.44 3.43
CA LYS A 38 -2.56 -3.69 3.53
C LYS A 38 -2.79 -4.14 2.10
N VAL A 39 -1.84 -4.89 1.55
CA VAL A 39 -2.17 -5.84 0.50
C VAL A 39 -3.19 -6.75 1.17
N ASN A 40 -4.48 -6.55 0.86
CA ASN A 40 -5.52 -7.47 1.29
C ASN A 40 -5.26 -8.77 0.53
N LEU A 41 -4.37 -9.58 1.09
CA LEU A 41 -4.07 -10.93 0.63
C LEU A 41 -5.31 -11.75 0.95
N VAL A 42 -6.26 -11.74 0.02
CA VAL A 42 -7.47 -12.54 0.14
C VAL A 42 -7.22 -13.86 -0.58
N LYS A 43 -7.41 -14.96 0.14
CA LYS A 43 -7.27 -16.30 -0.43
C LYS A 43 -8.42 -16.58 -1.38
N VAL A 44 -8.09 -17.06 -2.57
CA VAL A 44 -9.05 -17.57 -3.56
C VAL A 44 -9.38 -19.03 -3.20
N ILE A 45 -10.67 -19.34 -3.08
CA ILE A 45 -11.17 -20.69 -2.75
C ILE A 45 -11.82 -21.40 -3.94
N GLY A 46 -12.07 -20.69 -5.04
CA GLY A 46 -12.61 -21.27 -6.26
C GLY A 46 -12.72 -20.27 -7.40
N VAL A 47 -12.89 -20.81 -8.62
CA VAL A 47 -13.11 -20.06 -9.86
C VAL A 47 -14.48 -20.46 -10.40
N ILE A 48 -15.36 -19.48 -10.65
CA ILE A 48 -16.69 -19.74 -11.21
C ILE A 48 -16.57 -19.79 -12.73
N ASP A 49 -16.10 -18.69 -13.31
CA ASP A 49 -15.91 -18.44 -14.75
C ASP A 49 -14.58 -17.70 -14.97
N GLY A 50 -14.20 -17.48 -16.23
CA GLY A 50 -12.89 -16.87 -16.57
C GLY A 50 -12.67 -15.44 -16.06
N ASP A 51 -13.72 -14.74 -15.63
CA ASP A 51 -13.63 -13.40 -15.04
C ASP A 51 -14.13 -13.33 -13.59
N THR A 52 -14.58 -14.45 -12.99
CA THR A 52 -15.27 -14.45 -11.70
C THR A 52 -14.67 -15.48 -10.74
N ILE A 53 -14.16 -15.00 -9.61
CA ILE A 53 -13.52 -15.83 -8.57
C ILE A 53 -14.25 -15.74 -7.23
N VAL A 54 -14.08 -16.76 -6.39
CA VAL A 54 -14.64 -16.83 -5.03
C VAL A 54 -13.53 -16.67 -4.01
N LEU A 55 -13.72 -15.72 -3.12
CA LEU A 55 -12.82 -15.41 -2.01
C LEU A 55 -13.19 -16.20 -0.76
N GLU A 56 -12.27 -16.36 0.18
CA GLU A 56 -12.45 -17.12 1.44
C GLU A 56 -13.70 -16.72 2.25
N ASN A 57 -14.08 -15.44 2.21
CA ASN A 57 -15.29 -14.93 2.83
C ASN A 57 -16.57 -15.20 2.00
N LYS A 58 -16.52 -16.12 1.04
CA LYS A 58 -17.58 -16.44 0.06
C LYS A 58 -18.02 -15.26 -0.81
N THR A 59 -17.25 -14.17 -0.84
CA THR A 59 -17.51 -13.05 -1.75
C THR A 59 -17.11 -13.45 -3.16
N ARG A 60 -17.97 -13.15 -4.13
CA ARG A 60 -17.66 -13.28 -5.55
C ARG A 60 -17.04 -11.99 -6.04
N LEU A 61 -15.86 -12.07 -6.65
CA LEU A 61 -15.16 -10.94 -7.22
C LEU A 61 -15.09 -11.12 -8.73
N ARG A 62 -15.60 -10.13 -9.47
CA ARG A 62 -15.55 -10.07 -10.93
C ARG A 62 -14.42 -9.14 -11.38
N LEU A 63 -13.61 -9.60 -12.33
CA LEU A 63 -12.51 -8.83 -12.88
C LEU A 63 -13.06 -7.66 -13.69
N ARG A 64 -12.59 -6.46 -13.38
CA ARG A 64 -13.04 -5.25 -14.07
C ARG A 64 -12.44 -5.23 -15.48
N GLN A 65 -13.24 -4.81 -16.48
CA GLN A 65 -12.82 -4.63 -17.88
C GLN A 65 -12.51 -5.91 -18.65
N ILE A 66 -12.79 -7.08 -18.08
CA ILE A 66 -12.71 -8.38 -18.75
C ILE A 66 -14.10 -8.98 -18.73
N ASP A 67 -14.53 -9.56 -19.84
CA ASP A 67 -15.77 -10.30 -19.94
C ASP A 67 -15.46 -11.67 -20.54
N ALA A 68 -15.61 -12.71 -19.75
CA ALA A 68 -15.34 -14.08 -20.15
C ALA A 68 -16.66 -14.79 -20.49
N PRO A 69 -16.67 -15.75 -21.42
CA PRO A 69 -17.85 -16.59 -21.64
C PRO A 69 -18.23 -17.32 -20.36
N GLU A 70 -19.52 -17.32 -20.05
CA GLU A 70 -20.10 -18.17 -19.01
C GLU A 70 -19.74 -19.64 -19.26
N LEU A 71 -19.63 -20.46 -18.21
CA LEU A 71 -19.20 -21.85 -18.31
C LEU A 71 -19.96 -22.70 -19.35
N THR A 72 -21.23 -22.39 -19.59
CA THR A 72 -22.09 -23.13 -20.54
C THR A 72 -21.94 -22.68 -22.00
N ASN A 73 -21.26 -21.56 -22.24
CA ASN A 73 -21.06 -21.00 -23.57
C ASN A 73 -19.77 -21.51 -24.22
N CYS A 74 -19.69 -21.36 -25.54
CA CYS A 74 -18.49 -21.72 -26.30
C CYS A 74 -17.26 -20.95 -25.75
N GLY A 75 -16.19 -21.68 -25.41
CA GLY A 75 -15.00 -21.08 -24.81
C GLY A 75 -15.02 -20.98 -23.28
N GLY A 76 -16.15 -21.31 -22.62
CA GLY A 76 -16.31 -21.15 -21.17
C GLY A 76 -15.43 -22.08 -20.34
N GLU A 77 -15.30 -23.34 -20.73
CA GLU A 77 -14.40 -24.29 -20.04
C GLU A 77 -12.93 -23.88 -20.17
N GLN A 78 -12.54 -23.38 -21.35
CA GLN A 78 -11.17 -22.92 -21.62
C GLN A 78 -10.86 -21.62 -20.88
N ALA A 79 -11.82 -20.70 -20.79
CA ALA A 79 -11.65 -19.44 -20.05
C ALA A 79 -11.51 -19.67 -18.54
N LYS A 80 -12.05 -20.79 -18.02
CA LYS A 80 -11.96 -21.17 -16.61
C LYS A 80 -10.65 -21.89 -16.23
N GLN A 81 -10.03 -22.60 -17.17
CA GLN A 81 -8.78 -23.36 -16.96
C GLN A 81 -7.55 -22.45 -17.02
#